data_AF-A0A5B7K593-F1
#
_entry.id   AF-A0A5B7K593-F1
#
_cell.length_a   1.000
_cell.length_b   1.000
_cell.length_c   1.000
_cell.angle_alpha   90.00
_cell.angle_beta   90.00
_cell.angle_gamma   90.00
#
_symmetry.space_group_name_H-M   'P 1'
#
loop_
_entity.id
_entity.type
_entity.pdbx_description
1 polymer ?
#
loop_
_entity_poly.entity_id
_entity_poly.type
_entity_poly.pdbx_seq_one_letter_code
_entity_poly.pdbx_strand_id
1 'polypeptide(L)'
;MPPVSCLFSVVVPKIQCPPADSSRILFATWWLFIMIVTSFYTANLTAFLTFNGLQLPIKGVADLEKYSDVTWLASRDGAVVDIITVRDIEGMENRE
;
A
#
# COMPACT_ATOMS: atom_id res chain seq x y z
N MET A 1 16.94 3.97 -36.45
CA MET A 1 15.80 4.51 -35.69
C MET A 1 16.18 5.89 -35.22
N PRO A 2 15.68 6.97 -35.84
CA PRO A 2 16.10 8.31 -35.46
C PRO A 2 15.59 8.65 -34.04
N PRO A 3 16.43 9.24 -33.18
CA PRO A 3 16.03 9.64 -31.84
C PRO A 3 14.96 10.74 -31.93
N VAL A 4 13.96 10.65 -31.06
CA VAL A 4 12.74 11.48 -31.02
C VAL A 4 13.03 12.99 -31.06
N SER A 5 14.23 13.39 -30.63
CA SER A 5 14.77 14.75 -30.68
C SER A 5 14.83 15.36 -32.09
N CYS A 6 15.04 14.56 -33.14
CA CYS A 6 15.18 15.06 -34.51
C CYS A 6 13.83 15.40 -35.16
N LEU A 7 12.74 14.75 -34.74
CA LEU A 7 11.40 15.00 -35.29
C LEU A 7 10.84 16.37 -34.87
N PHE A 8 11.21 16.86 -33.67
CA PHE A 8 10.74 18.15 -33.17
C PHE A 8 11.34 19.36 -33.91
N SER A 9 12.48 19.17 -34.60
CA SER A 9 13.14 20.23 -35.38
C SER A 9 12.51 20.50 -36.75
N VAL A 10 11.72 19.58 -37.31
CA VAL A 10 11.13 19.73 -38.66
C VAL A 10 9.82 20.53 -38.65
N VAL A 11 9.11 20.56 -37.52
CA VAL A 11 7.77 21.19 -37.41
C VAL A 11 7.82 22.67 -37.00
N VAL A 12 8.92 23.16 -36.42
CA VAL A 12 8.98 24.54 -35.91
C VAL A 12 9.89 25.40 -36.79
N PRO A 13 9.35 26.39 -37.53
CA PRO A 13 10.18 27.30 -38.32
C PRO A 13 11.10 28.09 -37.39
N LYS A 14 12.36 28.27 -37.82
CA LYS A 14 13.43 28.97 -37.10
C LYS A 14 13.05 30.44 -36.84
N ILE A 15 12.30 30.69 -35.77
CA ILE A 15 12.11 32.02 -35.19
C ILE A 15 13.10 32.13 -34.04
N GLN A 16 14.05 33.05 -34.21
CA GLN A 16 15.09 33.36 -33.24
C GLN A 16 14.44 33.86 -31.94
N CYS A 17 14.35 33.00 -30.93
CA CYS A 17 14.00 33.33 -29.55
C CYS A 17 15.06 32.73 -28.62
N PRO A 18 15.32 33.33 -27.44
CA PRO A 18 16.39 32.91 -26.54
C PRO A 18 16.32 31.41 -26.26
N PRO A 19 17.48 30.73 -26.03
CA PRO A 19 17.56 29.28 -25.90
C PRO A 19 16.41 28.80 -25.01
N ALA A 20 15.58 27.94 -25.58
CA ALA A 20 14.24 27.61 -25.10
C ALA A 20 14.27 26.90 -23.73
N ASP A 21 14.57 27.62 -22.65
CA ASP A 21 14.51 27.12 -21.28
C ASP A 21 13.05 26.81 -20.91
N SER A 22 12.11 27.60 -21.44
CA SER A 22 10.68 27.46 -21.22
C SER A 22 10.13 26.11 -21.74
N SER A 23 10.63 25.61 -22.86
CA SER A 23 10.17 24.33 -23.42
C SER A 23 10.73 23.14 -22.63
N ARG A 24 11.97 23.23 -22.13
CA ARG A 24 12.58 22.21 -21.26
C ARG A 24 11.80 22.04 -19.96
N ILE A 25 11.41 23.17 -19.35
CA ILE A 25 10.59 23.18 -18.13
C ILE A 25 9.21 22.60 -18.43
N LEU A 26 8.58 22.97 -19.54
CA LEU A 26 7.29 22.43 -19.95
C LEU A 26 7.35 20.90 -20.14
N PHE A 27 8.38 20.37 -20.80
CA PHE A 27 8.59 18.93 -20.96
C PHE A 27 8.86 18.23 -19.63
N ALA A 28 9.65 18.84 -18.73
CA ALA A 28 9.92 18.29 -17.41
C ALA A 28 8.64 18.24 -16.55
N THR A 29 7.84 19.31 -16.56
CA THR A 29 6.55 19.37 -15.86
C THR A 29 5.54 18.39 -16.46
N TRP A 30 5.51 18.25 -17.79
CA TRP A 30 4.68 17.26 -18.47
C TRP A 30 5.08 15.83 -18.10
N TRP A 31 6.39 15.53 -18.07
CA TRP A 31 6.87 14.22 -17.63
C TRP A 31 6.59 13.96 -16.15
N LEU A 32 6.78 14.96 -15.29
CA LEU A 32 6.43 14.84 -13.87
C LEU A 32 4.93 14.60 -13.68
N PHE A 33 4.08 15.28 -14.44
CA PHE A 33 2.63 15.07 -14.39
C PHE A 33 2.26 13.62 -14.72
N ILE A 34 2.83 13.03 -15.79
CA ILE A 34 2.57 11.64 -16.16
C ILE A 34 3.08 10.66 -15.08
N MET A 35 4.28 10.89 -14.54
CA MET A 35 4.83 10.07 -13.45
C MET A 35 3.95 10.10 -12.20
N ILE A 36 3.48 11.29 -11.81
CA ILE A 36 2.63 11.48 -10.64
C ILE A 36 1.27 10.82 -10.85
N VAL A 37 0.63 11.02 -12.01
CA VAL A 37 -0.64 10.37 -12.34
C VAL A 37 -0.50 8.85 -12.39
N THR A 38 0.58 8.33 -12.96
CA THR A 38 0.87 6.89 -12.97
C THR A 38 1.12 6.37 -11.56
N SER A 39 1.84 7.11 -10.72
CA SER A 39 2.10 6.78 -9.32
C SER A 39 0.82 6.79 -8.49
N PHE A 40 -0.06 7.78 -8.64
CA PHE A 40 -1.35 7.82 -7.92
C PHE A 40 -2.39 6.84 -8.49
N TYR A 41 -2.40 6.58 -9.80
CA TYR A 41 -3.17 5.49 -10.39
C TYR A 41 -2.68 4.14 -9.84
N THR A 42 -1.36 3.96 -9.73
CA THR A 42 -0.77 2.80 -9.08
C THR A 42 -1.12 2.78 -7.59
N ALA A 43 -1.09 3.91 -6.87
CA ALA A 43 -1.36 3.96 -5.43
C ALA A 43 -2.83 3.74 -5.10
N ASN A 44 -3.77 4.29 -5.87
CA ASN A 44 -5.20 4.09 -5.69
C ASN A 44 -5.61 2.66 -6.12
N LEU A 45 -4.93 2.07 -7.10
CA LEU A 45 -5.05 0.65 -7.47
C LEU A 45 -4.43 -0.27 -6.39
N THR A 46 -3.23 0.06 -5.91
CA THR A 46 -2.54 -0.64 -4.82
C THR A 46 -3.31 -0.53 -3.52
N ALA A 47 -3.97 0.61 -3.27
CA ALA A 47 -4.87 0.78 -2.14
C ALA A 47 -6.03 -0.21 -2.23
N PHE A 48 -6.68 -0.38 -3.39
CA PHE A 48 -7.68 -1.44 -3.56
C PHE A 48 -7.08 -2.86 -3.43
N LEU A 49 -5.86 -3.08 -3.94
CA LEU A 49 -5.17 -4.38 -3.85
C LEU A 49 -4.69 -4.74 -2.42
N THR A 50 -4.34 -3.75 -1.60
CA THR A 50 -3.94 -3.95 -0.19
C THR A 50 -5.15 -3.87 0.76
N PHE A 51 -6.20 -3.13 0.39
CA PHE A 51 -7.45 -3.05 1.15
C PHE A 51 -8.23 -4.37 1.14
N ASN A 52 -7.95 -5.27 0.19
CA ASN A 52 -8.52 -6.62 0.16
C ASN A 52 -7.65 -7.69 0.88
N GLY A 53 -6.45 -7.35 1.39
CA GLY A 53 -5.46 -8.37 1.75
C GLY A 53 -4.92 -8.37 3.19
N LEU A 54 -5.28 -7.40 4.03
CA LEU A 54 -4.72 -7.25 5.38
C LEU A 54 -5.77 -7.24 6.49
N GLN A 55 -6.92 -7.87 6.29
CA GLN A 55 -7.75 -8.25 7.43
C GLN A 55 -7.14 -9.50 8.05
N LEU A 56 -6.17 -9.32 8.95
CA LEU A 56 -5.74 -10.43 9.81
C LEU A 56 -7.02 -10.96 10.48
N PRO A 57 -7.34 -12.26 10.31
CA PRO A 57 -8.56 -12.85 10.85
C PRO A 57 -8.57 -12.86 12.38
N ILE A 58 -7.43 -12.52 13.01
CA ILE A 58 -7.20 -12.57 14.44
C ILE A 58 -6.95 -11.14 14.91
N LYS A 59 -7.98 -10.49 15.47
CA LYS A 59 -7.83 -9.15 16.08
C LYS A 59 -7.52 -9.22 17.58
N GLY A 60 -7.72 -10.38 18.21
CA GLY A 60 -7.37 -10.59 19.61
C GLY A 60 -7.50 -12.03 20.08
N VAL A 61 -7.21 -12.25 21.35
CA VAL A 61 -7.16 -13.59 21.98
C VAL A 61 -8.52 -14.29 21.97
N ALA A 62 -9.62 -13.52 22.05
CA ALA A 62 -10.99 -14.05 21.97
C ALA A 62 -11.35 -14.57 20.56
N ASP A 63 -10.71 -14.07 19.50
CA ASP A 63 -10.94 -14.58 18.16
C ASP A 63 -10.27 -15.94 17.96
N LEU A 64 -9.18 -16.26 18.69
CA LEU A 64 -8.54 -17.59 18.63
C LEU A 64 -9.47 -18.70 19.15
N GLU A 65 -10.31 -18.42 20.15
CA GLU A 65 -11.27 -19.39 20.69
C GLU A 65 -12.38 -19.73 19.68
N LYS A 66 -12.74 -18.75 18.83
CA LYS A 66 -13.83 -18.87 17.86
C LYS A 66 -13.46 -19.70 16.62
N TYR A 67 -12.18 -19.84 16.31
CA TYR A 67 -11.69 -20.64 15.19
C TYR A 67 -11.25 -22.03 15.67
N SER A 68 -12.22 -22.91 15.96
CA SER A 68 -11.97 -24.29 16.40
C SER A 68 -11.23 -25.18 15.39
N ASP A 69 -11.18 -24.77 14.11
CA ASP A 69 -10.51 -25.50 13.04
C ASP A 69 -9.01 -25.17 12.92
N VAL A 70 -8.51 -24.20 13.69
CA VAL A 70 -7.10 -23.76 13.62
C VAL A 70 -6.38 -24.15 14.91
N THR A 71 -5.53 -25.17 14.82
CA THR A 71 -4.64 -25.57 15.93
C THR A 71 -3.58 -24.51 16.14
N TRP A 72 -3.69 -23.76 17.25
CA TRP A 72 -2.68 -22.82 17.69
C TRP A 72 -1.65 -23.52 18.59
N LEU A 73 -0.41 -23.04 18.56
CA LEU A 73 0.67 -23.50 19.43
C LEU A 73 1.14 -22.33 20.27
N ALA A 74 1.04 -22.45 21.59
CA ALA A 74 1.67 -21.55 22.53
C ALA A 74 2.80 -22.29 23.26
N SER A 75 3.81 -21.55 23.72
CA SER A 75 4.81 -22.12 24.63
C SER A 75 4.09 -22.63 25.88
N ARG A 76 4.35 -23.89 26.24
CA ARG A 76 3.91 -24.45 27.52
C ARG A 76 4.53 -23.56 28.62
N ASP A 77 3.68 -23.02 29.50
CA ASP A 77 4.03 -22.04 30.55
C ASP A 77 4.33 -20.60 30.06
N GLY A 78 3.89 -20.24 28.85
CA GLY A 78 3.98 -18.86 28.36
C GLY A 78 2.86 -17.96 28.88
N ALA A 79 3.11 -16.65 28.92
CA ALA A 79 2.13 -15.63 29.33
C ALA A 79 0.80 -15.70 28.55
N VAL A 80 0.81 -16.20 27.31
CA VAL A 80 -0.39 -16.40 26.50
C VAL A 80 -1.32 -17.49 27.05
N VAL A 81 -0.76 -18.54 27.65
CA VAL A 81 -1.57 -19.63 28.24
C VAL A 81 -2.20 -19.14 29.54
N ASP A 82 -1.42 -18.44 30.37
CA ASP A 82 -1.87 -17.91 31.65
C ASP A 82 -3.02 -16.89 31.52
N ILE A 83 -2.92 -15.95 30.57
CA ILE A 83 -3.99 -14.97 30.31
C ILE A 83 -5.28 -15.60 29.78
N ILE A 84 -5.21 -16.74 29.09
CA ILE A 84 -6.38 -17.45 28.60
C ILE A 84 -7.03 -18.18 29.79
N THR A 85 -6.23 -18.87 30.61
CA THR A 85 -6.74 -19.61 31.78
C THR A 85 -7.35 -18.70 32.84
N VAL A 86 -6.72 -17.55 33.14
CA VAL A 86 -7.23 -16.60 34.15
C VAL A 86 -8.54 -15.97 33.69
N ARG A 87 -8.66 -15.60 32.40
CA ARG A 87 -9.89 -15.04 31.84
C ARG A 87 -11.05 -16.03 31.85
N ASP A 88 -10.76 -17.30 31.58
CA ASP A 88 -11.79 -18.34 31.58
C ASP A 88 -12.36 -18.54 32.99
N ILE A 89 -11.50 -18.49 34.02
CA ILE A 89 -11.88 -18.54 35.43
C ILE A 89 -12.75 -17.33 35.82
N GLU A 90 -12.33 -16.11 35.46
CA GLU A 90 -13.09 -14.89 35.76
C GLU A 90 -14.44 -14.83 35.01
N GLY A 91 -14.53 -15.46 33.83
CA GLY A 91 -15.77 -15.64 33.08
C GLY A 91 -16.73 -16.69 33.65
N MET A 92 -16.24 -17.59 34.52
CA MET A 92 -17.08 -18.50 35.31
C MET A 92 -17.58 -17.84 36.60
N GLU A 93 -16.72 -17.07 37.26
CA GLU A 93 -17.10 -16.35 38.49
C GLU A 93 -18.18 -15.29 38.26
N ASN A 94 -18.16 -14.58 37.13
CA ASN A 94 -19.18 -13.59 36.78
C ASN A 94 -20.53 -14.20 36.32
N ARG A 95 -20.69 -15.52 36.34
CA ARG A 95 -21.92 -16.23 35.95
C ARG A 95 -22.71 -16.82 37.12
N GLU A 96 -22.24 -16.60 38.34
CA GLU A 96 -22.94 -16.86 39.61
C GLU A 96 -23.36 -15.55 40.29
#